data_AF-A0A2E3UER1-F1
#
_entry.id   AF-A0A2E3UER1-F1
#
_cell.length_a   1.000
_cell.length_b   1.000
_cell.length_c   1.000
_cell.angle_alpha   90.00
_cell.angle_beta   90.00
_cell.angle_gamma   90.00
#
_symmetry.space_group_name_H-M   'P 1'
#
loop_
_entity.id
_entity.type
_entity.pdbx_description
1 polymer ?
#
loop_
_entity_poly.entity_id
_entity_poly.type
_entity_poly.pdbx_seq_one_letter_code
_entity_poly.pdbx_strand_id
1 'polypeptide(L)'
;MEDRGRLSRHFWLTQGMARTIGVNLNAALKSGRLTRDTYGETIAHCCACGRAQRCMGWMGRQSAGADRLPRFCEIAPVLEQLKS
;
A
#
# COMPACT_ATOMS: atom_id res chain seq x y z
N MET A 1 -12.49 -12.94 -16.20
CA MET A 1 -11.22 -12.33 -16.69
C MET A 1 -11.07 -10.88 -16.18
N GLU A 2 -11.73 -10.50 -15.08
CA GLU A 2 -11.71 -9.15 -14.49
C GLU A 2 -10.81 -9.05 -13.25
N ASP A 3 -10.57 -10.17 -12.55
CA ASP A 3 -9.83 -10.20 -11.29
C ASP A 3 -8.36 -9.78 -11.43
N ARG A 4 -7.73 -10.11 -12.56
CA ARG A 4 -6.34 -9.75 -12.84
C ARG A 4 -6.15 -8.24 -12.99
N GLY A 5 -7.10 -7.54 -13.63
CA GLY A 5 -7.06 -6.09 -13.76
C GLY A 5 -7.24 -5.39 -12.40
N ARG A 6 -8.10 -5.94 -11.56
CA ARG A 6 -8.33 -5.45 -10.19
C ARG A 6 -7.10 -5.65 -9.31
N LEU A 7 -6.49 -6.83 -9.33
CA LEU A 7 -5.27 -7.10 -8.56
C LEU A 7 -4.09 -6.21 -9.00
N SER A 8 -3.89 -6.02 -10.31
CA SER A 8 -2.86 -5.10 -10.82
C SER A 8 -3.06 -3.66 -10.33
N ARG A 9 -4.30 -3.16 -10.26
CA ARG A 9 -4.60 -1.84 -9.68
C ARG A 9 -4.18 -1.77 -8.22
N HIS A 10 -4.53 -2.77 -7.42
CA HIS A 10 -4.26 -2.76 -5.98
C HIS A 10 -2.79 -3.01 -5.64
N PHE A 11 -2.04 -3.70 -6.50
CA PHE A 11 -0.59 -3.73 -6.44
C PHE A 11 -0.01 -2.31 -6.51
N TRP A 12 -0.37 -1.53 -7.53
CA TRP A 12 0.10 -0.14 -7.68
C TRP A 12 -0.38 0.78 -6.57
N LEU A 13 -1.61 0.58 -6.10
CA LEU A 13 -2.19 1.38 -5.01
C LEU A 13 -1.46 1.12 -3.68
N THR A 14 -1.11 -0.13 -3.38
CA THR A 14 -0.29 -0.50 -2.21
C THR A 14 1.09 0.15 -2.28
N GLN A 15 1.75 0.10 -3.45
CA GLN A 15 3.03 0.78 -3.68
C GLN A 15 2.95 2.30 -3.51
N GLY A 16 1.90 2.94 -4.06
CA GLY A 16 1.69 4.38 -3.93
C GLY A 16 1.47 4.82 -2.48
N MET A 17 0.65 4.08 -1.73
CA MET A 17 0.38 4.35 -0.31
C MET A 17 1.67 4.24 0.51
N ALA A 18 2.45 3.18 0.32
CA ALA A 18 3.73 3.00 0.99
C ALA A 18 4.72 4.13 0.64
N ARG A 19 4.83 4.49 -0.64
CA ARG A 19 5.72 5.57 -1.08
C ARG A 19 5.33 6.92 -0.49
N THR A 20 4.02 7.19 -0.34
CA THR A 20 3.53 8.44 0.24
C THR A 20 4.02 8.65 1.66
N ILE A 21 4.28 7.57 2.41
CA ILE A 21 4.82 7.63 3.77
C ILE A 21 6.34 7.37 3.86
N GLY A 22 7.04 7.37 2.72
CA GLY A 22 8.49 7.16 2.66
C GLY A 22 8.93 5.69 2.66
N VAL A 23 8.02 4.73 2.54
CA VAL A 23 8.33 3.30 2.54
C VAL A 23 8.61 2.80 1.12
N ASN A 24 9.78 2.17 0.94
CA ASN A 24 10.13 1.45 -0.29
C ASN A 24 9.94 -0.06 -0.11
N LEU A 25 8.81 -0.59 -0.61
CA LEU A 25 8.45 -2.00 -0.48
C LEU A 25 9.41 -2.94 -1.22
N ASN A 26 9.96 -2.51 -2.36
CA ASN A 26 10.97 -3.31 -3.07
C ASN A 26 12.25 -3.44 -2.24
N ALA A 27 12.67 -2.36 -1.57
CA ALA A 27 13.81 -2.42 -0.66
C ALA A 27 13.51 -3.31 0.56
N ALA A 28 12.30 -3.21 1.15
CA ALA A 28 11.88 -4.06 2.26
C ALA A 28 11.83 -5.56 1.90
N LEU A 29 11.37 -5.90 0.68
CA LEU A 29 11.41 -7.25 0.14
C LEU A 29 12.85 -7.75 -0.04
N LYS A 30 13.71 -6.93 -0.64
CA LYS A 30 15.13 -7.27 -0.85
C LYS A 30 15.89 -7.45 0.47
N SER A 31 15.57 -6.65 1.49
CA SER A 31 16.21 -6.72 2.80
C SER A 31 15.57 -7.76 3.74
N GLY A 32 14.56 -8.50 3.30
CA GLY A 32 13.86 -9.49 4.12
C GLY A 32 12.96 -8.91 5.23
N ARG A 33 12.76 -7.59 5.29
CA ARG A 33 11.84 -6.95 6.25
C ARG A 33 10.37 -7.16 5.89
N LEU A 34 10.10 -7.49 4.64
CA LEU A 34 8.79 -7.88 4.14
C LEU A 34 8.94 -9.18 3.36
N THR A 35 8.12 -10.18 3.65
CA THR A 35 8.10 -11.43 2.88
C THR A 35 7.20 -11.31 1.66
N ARG A 36 7.40 -12.18 0.66
CA ARG A 36 6.54 -12.23 -0.54
C ARG A 36 5.10 -12.62 -0.19
N ASP A 37 4.93 -13.54 0.75
CA ASP A 37 3.61 -14.02 1.18
C ASP A 37 2.83 -12.89 1.89
N THR A 38 3.44 -12.24 2.88
CA THR A 38 2.83 -11.09 3.56
C THR A 38 2.54 -9.95 2.60
N TYR A 39 3.41 -9.73 1.60
CA TYR A 39 3.15 -8.72 0.58
C TYR A 39 1.95 -9.07 -0.31
N GLY A 40 1.82 -10.32 -0.73
CA GLY A 40 0.65 -10.82 -1.47
C GLY A 40 -0.64 -10.69 -0.68
N GLU A 41 -0.63 -11.09 0.60
CA GLU A 41 -1.76 -10.93 1.53
C GLU A 41 -2.13 -9.45 1.69
N THR A 42 -1.14 -8.57 1.86
CA THR A 42 -1.35 -7.12 1.98
C THR A 42 -2.07 -6.56 0.75
N ILE A 43 -1.67 -6.98 -0.47
CA ILE A 43 -2.35 -6.56 -1.71
C ILE A 43 -3.78 -7.11 -1.75
N ALA A 44 -4.00 -8.36 -1.35
CA ALA A 44 -5.33 -8.97 -1.31
C ALA A 44 -6.26 -8.24 -0.33
N HIS A 45 -5.77 -7.90 0.87
CA HIS A 45 -6.48 -7.07 1.84
C HIS A 45 -6.80 -5.67 1.28
N CYS A 46 -5.82 -5.02 0.64
CA CYS A 46 -6.04 -3.74 -0.03
C CYS A 46 -7.13 -3.85 -1.11
N CYS A 47 -7.13 -4.96 -1.87
CA CYS A 47 -8.12 -5.25 -2.89
C CYS A 47 -9.52 -5.37 -2.28
N ALA A 48 -9.66 -6.15 -1.20
CA ALA A 48 -10.92 -6.36 -0.51
C ALA A 48 -11.51 -5.09 0.14
N CYS A 49 -10.68 -4.12 0.56
CA CYS A 49 -11.16 -2.98 1.35
C CYS A 49 -12.11 -2.02 0.61
N GLY A 50 -12.17 -2.09 -0.73
CA GLY A 50 -13.13 -1.34 -1.57
C GLY A 50 -12.94 0.19 -1.63
N ARG A 51 -11.93 0.75 -0.96
CA ARG A 51 -11.74 2.20 -0.77
C ARG A 51 -10.75 2.87 -1.73
N ALA A 52 -10.47 2.24 -2.88
CA ALA A 52 -9.44 2.68 -3.82
C ALA A 52 -9.56 4.17 -4.22
N GLN A 53 -10.77 4.66 -4.52
CA GLN A 53 -11.00 6.05 -4.90
C GLN A 53 -10.62 7.03 -3.78
N ARG A 54 -10.93 6.70 -2.53
CA ARG A 54 -10.59 7.50 -1.35
C ARG A 54 -9.07 7.52 -1.11
N CYS A 55 -8.38 6.40 -1.32
CA CYS A 55 -6.93 6.33 -1.26
C CYS A 55 -6.27 7.24 -2.31
N MET A 56 -6.74 7.18 -3.57
CA MET A 56 -6.19 8.01 -4.66
C MET A 56 -6.40 9.51 -4.39
N GLY A 57 -7.61 9.90 -3.94
CA GLY A 57 -7.90 11.29 -3.58
C GLY A 57 -7.08 11.78 -2.38
N TRP A 58 -6.80 10.92 -1.40
CA TRP A 58 -5.91 11.25 -0.30
C TRP A 58 -4.45 11.40 -0.76
N MET A 59 -3.91 10.43 -1.52
CA MET A 59 -2.55 10.48 -2.07
C MET A 59 -2.33 11.73 -2.93
N GLY A 60 -3.30 12.10 -3.78
CA GLY A 60 -3.21 13.30 -4.61
C GLY A 60 -3.09 14.61 -3.82
N ARG A 61 -3.43 14.61 -2.52
CA ARG A 61 -3.26 15.77 -1.63
C ARG A 61 -1.94 15.75 -0.85
N GLN A 62 -1.20 14.63 -0.86
CA GLN A 62 0.05 14.46 -0.09
C GLN A 62 1.28 14.86 -0.93
N SER A 63 1.33 16.09 -1.44
CA SER A 63 2.42 16.55 -2.33
C SER A 63 3.80 16.53 -1.67
N ALA A 64 3.86 16.76 -0.35
CA ALA A 64 5.08 16.68 0.45
C ALA A 64 5.31 15.30 1.10
N GLY A 65 4.47 14.30 0.76
CA GLY A 65 4.39 13.05 1.51
C GLY A 65 3.52 13.17 2.78
N ALA A 66 3.51 12.13 3.60
CA ALA A 66 2.78 12.06 4.86
C ALA A 66 3.53 11.24 5.91
N ASP A 67 3.38 11.59 7.18
CA ASP A 67 4.00 10.81 8.26
C ASP A 67 3.30 9.48 8.50
N ARG A 68 1.97 9.44 8.31
CA ARG A 68 1.14 8.27 8.56
C ARG A 68 0.10 8.09 7.48
N LEU A 69 -0.37 6.86 7.32
CA LEU A 69 -1.48 6.56 6.44
C LEU A 69 -2.81 7.00 7.08
N PRO A 70 -3.84 7.28 6.26
CA PRO A 70 -5.10 7.73 6.80
C PRO A 70 -5.75 6.60 7.62
N ARG A 71 -6.46 6.95 8.70
CA ARG A 71 -7.07 5.99 9.64
C ARG A 71 -8.02 4.97 8.99
N PHE A 72 -8.51 5.24 7.78
CA PHE A 72 -9.38 4.31 7.04
C PHE A 72 -8.61 3.23 6.26
N CYS A 73 -7.28 3.33 6.14
CA CYS A 73 -6.46 2.40 5.37
C CYS A 73 -6.21 1.13 6.20
N GLU A 74 -6.76 -0.01 5.76
CA GLU A 74 -6.68 -1.27 6.51
C GLU A 74 -5.29 -1.87 6.54
N ILE A 75 -4.50 -1.61 5.50
CA ILE A 75 -3.11 -2.07 5.41
C ILE A 75 -2.12 -1.09 6.06
N ALA A 76 -2.60 0.00 6.65
CA ALA A 76 -1.74 0.98 7.30
C ALA A 76 -0.80 0.38 8.36
N PRO A 77 -1.26 -0.52 9.26
CA PRO A 77 -0.38 -1.10 10.26
C PRO A 77 0.81 -1.86 9.65
N VAL A 78 0.60 -2.59 8.55
CA VAL A 78 1.68 -3.34 7.88
C VAL A 78 2.68 -2.39 7.23
N LEU A 79 2.19 -1.36 6.53
CA LEU A 79 3.06 -0.41 5.85
C LEU A 79 3.82 0.50 6.82
N GLU A 80 3.17 0.96 7.90
CA GLU A 80 3.80 1.82 8.90
C GLU A 80 4.90 1.10 9.69
N GLN A 81 4.79 -0.21 9.92
CA GLN A 81 5.86 -1.03 10.52
C GLN A 81 7.15 -1.07 9.67
N LEU A 82 7.05 -0.76 8.37
CA LEU A 82 8.20 -0.75 7.47
C LEU A 82 8.87 0.62 7.38
N LYS A 83 8.31 1.68 8.01
CA LYS A 83 9.02 2.96 8.18
C LYS A 83 10.22 2.72 9.08
N SER A 84 11.37 3.20 8.64
CA SER A 84 12.65 3.17 9.35
C SER A 84 13.13 4.59 9.56
#